data_AF-W4VBD7-F1
#
_entry.id   AF-W4VBD7-F1
#
_cell.length_a   1.000
_cell.length_b   1.000
_cell.length_c   1.000
_cell.angle_alpha   90.00
_cell.angle_beta   90.00
_cell.angle_gamma   90.00
#
_symmetry.space_group_name_H-M   'P 1'
#
loop_
_entity.id
_entity.type
_entity.pdbx_description
1 polymer ?
#
loop_
_entity_poly.entity_id
_entity_poly.type
_entity_poly.pdbx_seq_one_letter_code
_entity_poly.pdbx_strand_id
1 'polypeptide(L)'
;MITKIRKRDGREVPFNIEKITNAIFKATRAEGEENYAQAMVLAEKVVEQLHEEMDRKVPGVEEIQDIVERVLIKEGHARTAKEYILYRAERTRVREMNTRLMKIYEELTFKESKDNDLKRENANIDGDTAMGTMLKYGSEGAKQFCEMYILKPEHAKAHKDGDIHIHDLDFLTLTTTCCQIDVLKLFKDGFSTGHGHLREPNDIHSYSALACIAIQSNQNDQHGGQSIPNFDYGMAPGVAKTYSRLYKQNLAKALELLSGNKDASALVNTVSNRIAEEDKVYPTLVPNERYVELERKYLMEFIPNADIVYKAQTFAVENAQAETDRNTYQAMEAFIHNLNTMHSRAGRRYLSAP
;
A
#
# COMPACT_ATOMS: atom_id res chain seq x y z
N MET A 1 10.94 57.67 13.87
CA MET A 1 10.02 56.60 14.30
C MET A 1 9.70 55.71 13.10
N ILE A 2 10.07 54.43 13.15
CA ILE A 2 9.74 53.47 12.09
C ILE A 2 8.26 53.09 12.20
N THR A 3 7.49 53.37 11.15
CA THR A 3 6.04 53.12 11.11
C THR A 3 5.65 51.96 10.22
N LYS A 4 6.56 51.50 9.35
CA LYS A 4 6.34 50.43 8.38
C LYS A 4 7.53 49.48 8.33
N ILE A 5 7.28 48.24 7.90
CA ILE A 5 8.30 47.24 7.56
C ILE A 5 8.04 46.71 6.16
N ARG A 6 9.10 46.36 5.44
CA ARG A 6 9.03 45.72 4.13
C ARG A 6 9.11 44.20 4.29
N LYS A 7 8.04 43.52 3.92
CA LYS A 7 8.03 42.06 3.83
C LYS A 7 8.89 41.57 2.68
N ARG A 8 9.28 40.29 2.73
CA ARG A 8 10.08 39.63 1.68
C ARG A 8 9.44 39.65 0.29
N ASP A 9 8.11 39.79 0.21
CA ASP A 9 7.34 39.93 -1.03
C ASP A 9 7.25 41.38 -1.54
N GLY A 10 8.01 42.30 -0.93
CA GLY A 10 8.05 43.72 -1.27
C GLY A 10 6.92 44.55 -0.66
N ARG A 11 5.91 43.95 -0.04
CA ARG A 11 4.79 44.71 0.57
C ARG A 11 5.22 45.43 1.84
N GLU A 12 4.81 46.68 1.95
CA GLU A 12 4.99 47.47 3.19
C GLU A 12 3.79 47.31 4.10
N VAL A 13 4.02 46.90 5.34
CA VAL A 13 2.96 46.74 6.37
C VAL A 13 3.31 47.56 7.61
N PRO A 14 2.32 47.92 8.45
CA PRO A 14 2.59 48.64 9.70
C PRO A 14 3.60 47.89 10.60
N PHE A 15 4.52 48.65 11.19
CA PHE A 15 5.44 48.13 12.20
C PHE A 15 4.66 47.70 13.45
N ASN A 16 4.96 46.53 13.99
CA ASN A 16 4.40 46.05 15.25
C ASN A 16 5.51 45.40 16.09
N ILE A 17 5.86 46.03 17.21
CA ILE A 17 6.89 45.58 18.16
C ILE A 17 6.56 44.21 18.77
N GLU A 18 5.28 43.90 18.98
CA GLU A 18 4.86 42.62 19.56
C GLU A 18 5.30 41.43 18.72
N LYS A 19 5.50 41.59 17.42
CA LYS A 19 6.02 40.52 16.56
C LYS A 19 7.48 40.18 16.88
N ILE A 20 8.27 41.18 17.27
CA ILE A 20 9.66 41.02 17.70
C ILE A 20 9.66 40.40 19.10
N THR A 21 8.87 40.97 20.03
CA THR A 21 8.71 40.47 21.40
C THR A 21 8.32 38.99 21.42
N ASN A 22 7.31 38.61 20.63
CA ASN A 22 6.87 37.21 20.54
C ASN A 22 7.92 36.29 19.90
N ALA A 23 8.76 36.79 18.99
CA ALA A 23 9.81 35.99 18.40
C ALA A 23 10.97 35.76 19.38
N ILE A 24 11.36 36.78 20.14
CA ILE A 24 12.35 36.69 21.22
C ILE A 24 11.82 35.77 22.33
N PHE A 25 10.58 35.98 22.78
CA PHE A 25 9.93 35.17 23.82
C PHE A 25 9.83 33.68 23.44
N LYS A 26 9.63 33.36 22.16
CA LYS A 26 9.65 31.97 21.69
C LYS A 26 11.05 31.35 21.77
N ALA A 27 12.10 32.15 21.60
CA ALA A 27 13.48 31.68 21.74
C ALA A 27 13.89 31.49 23.20
N THR A 28 13.38 32.32 24.13
CA THR A 28 13.65 32.16 25.59
C THR A 28 12.95 30.94 26.18
N ARG A 29 11.83 30.49 25.59
CA ARG A 29 11.08 29.29 26.01
C ARG A 29 11.90 28.00 25.94
N ALA A 30 12.92 27.94 25.08
CA ALA A 30 13.85 26.80 25.01
C ALA A 30 14.77 26.71 26.24
N GLU A 31 14.92 27.79 27.01
CA GLU A 31 15.80 27.89 28.18
C GLU A 31 15.05 27.76 29.52
N GLY A 32 13.71 27.66 29.50
CA GLY A 32 12.89 27.63 30.71
C GLY A 32 12.72 28.98 31.42
N GLU A 33 13.29 30.06 30.87
CA GLU A 33 13.14 31.43 31.37
C GLU A 33 11.95 32.12 30.67
N GLU A 34 10.74 31.90 31.19
CA GLU A 34 9.52 32.51 30.67
C GLU A 34 9.32 33.93 31.22
N ASN A 35 10.07 34.90 30.69
CA ASN A 35 9.91 36.30 31.07
C ASN A 35 9.54 37.18 29.87
N TYR A 36 8.22 37.32 29.63
CA TYR A 36 7.71 38.18 28.57
C TYR A 36 8.11 39.65 28.74
N ALA A 37 8.24 40.13 29.98
CA ALA A 37 8.66 41.51 30.25
C ALA A 37 10.11 41.73 29.81
N GLN A 38 11.00 40.76 30.04
CA GLN A 38 12.38 40.81 29.56
C GLN A 38 12.46 40.74 28.02
N ALA A 39 11.63 39.91 27.38
CA ALA A 39 11.53 39.87 25.93
C ALA A 39 11.06 41.22 25.34
N MET A 40 10.18 41.94 26.05
CA MET A 40 9.74 43.28 25.65
C MET A 40 10.89 44.30 25.77
N VAL A 41 11.64 44.30 26.87
CA VAL A 41 12.80 45.18 27.05
C VAL A 41 13.85 44.96 25.95
N LEU A 42 14.11 43.70 25.58
CA LEU A 42 15.02 43.38 24.49
C LEU A 42 14.45 43.83 23.13
N ALA A 43 13.14 43.71 22.91
CA ALA A 43 12.50 44.21 21.70
C ALA A 43 12.56 45.74 21.58
N GLU A 44 12.45 46.48 22.69
CA GLU A 44 12.62 47.93 22.72
C GLU A 44 14.05 48.33 22.32
N LYS A 45 15.07 47.65 22.85
CA LYS A 45 16.47 47.87 22.44
C LYS A 45 16.72 47.58 20.95
N VAL A 46 16.05 46.56 20.40
CA VAL A 46 16.06 46.29 18.95
C VAL A 46 15.46 47.45 18.17
N VAL A 47 14.39 48.06 18.66
CA VAL A 47 13.75 49.22 18.02
C VAL A 47 14.63 50.46 18.09
N GLU A 48 15.31 50.69 19.21
CA GLU A 48 16.29 51.77 19.35
C GLU A 48 17.42 51.61 18.34
N GLN A 49 18.04 50.42 18.28
CA GLN A 49 19.13 50.15 17.32
C GLN A 49 18.65 50.23 15.86
N LEU A 50 17.41 49.80 15.57
CA LEU A 50 16.79 50.00 14.26
C LEU A 50 16.63 51.48 13.91
N HIS A 51 16.29 52.36 14.87
CA HIS A 51 16.13 53.80 14.61
C HIS A 51 17.48 54.48 14.37
N GLU A 52 18.53 54.04 15.06
CA GLU A 52 19.89 54.54 14.88
C GLU A 52 20.49 54.15 13.51
N GLU A 53 20.31 52.90 13.08
CA GLU A 53 20.96 52.37 11.88
C GLU A 53 20.24 52.70 10.56
N MET A 54 18.93 52.98 10.59
CA MET A 54 18.11 52.96 9.36
C MET A 54 17.74 54.32 8.74
N ASP A 55 18.19 55.46 9.29
CA ASP A 55 17.99 56.84 8.77
C ASP A 55 16.74 57.03 7.85
N ARG A 56 15.54 56.72 8.39
CA ARG A 56 14.22 56.85 7.72
C ARG A 56 13.91 55.89 6.56
N LYS A 57 14.73 54.87 6.30
CA LYS A 57 14.39 53.76 5.38
C LYS A 57 13.42 52.78 6.05
N VAL A 58 12.59 52.14 5.23
CA VAL A 58 11.67 51.07 5.67
C VAL A 58 12.49 49.78 5.79
N PRO A 59 12.71 49.23 7.00
CA PRO A 59 13.54 48.05 7.18
C PRO A 59 12.88 46.79 6.60
N GLY A 60 13.69 45.93 6.01
CA GLY A 60 13.32 44.58 5.61
C GLY A 60 13.20 43.63 6.80
N VAL A 61 12.45 42.54 6.62
CA VAL A 61 12.31 41.51 7.66
C VAL A 61 13.65 40.88 8.06
N GLU A 62 14.58 40.68 7.13
CA GLU A 62 15.91 40.10 7.44
C GLU A 62 16.76 41.06 8.27
N GLU A 63 16.77 42.35 7.92
CA GLU A 63 17.55 43.36 8.65
C GLU A 63 17.08 43.48 10.10
N ILE A 64 15.77 43.42 10.34
CA ILE A 64 15.21 43.38 11.70
C ILE A 64 15.69 42.12 12.42
N GLN A 65 15.68 40.96 11.76
CA GLN A 65 16.13 39.69 12.36
C GLN A 65 17.62 39.70 12.73
N ASP A 66 18.47 40.29 11.88
CA ASP A 66 19.91 40.43 12.11
C ASP A 66 20.19 41.39 13.28
N ILE A 67 19.39 42.45 13.43
CA ILE A 67 19.48 43.35 14.58
C ILE A 67 19.04 42.65 15.88
N VAL A 68 17.97 41.84 15.84
CA VAL A 68 17.56 41.04 17.00
C VAL A 68 18.69 40.12 17.47
N GLU A 69 19.35 39.43 16.55
CA GLU A 69 20.50 38.57 16.87
C GLU A 69 21.64 39.35 17.52
N ARG A 70 22.04 40.50 16.93
CA ARG A 70 23.10 41.35 17.48
C ARG A 70 22.76 41.89 18.87
N VAL A 71 21.52 42.34 19.09
CA VAL A 71 21.08 42.83 20.41
C VAL A 71 21.12 41.73 21.44
N LEU A 72 20.60 40.52 21.12
CA LEU A 72 20.63 39.40 22.05
C LEU A 72 22.07 39.03 22.46
N ILE A 73 23.01 39.02 21.51
CA ILE A 73 24.43 38.75 21.80
C ILE A 73 25.05 39.87 22.66
N LYS A 74 24.82 41.14 22.29
CA LYS A 74 25.38 42.32 22.97
C LYS A 74 24.90 42.44 24.42
N GLU A 75 23.64 42.08 24.67
CA GLU A 75 23.01 42.11 26.00
C GLU A 75 23.32 40.86 26.85
N GLY A 76 24.21 39.97 26.39
CA GLY A 76 24.65 38.79 27.14
C GLY A 76 23.74 37.57 27.01
N HIS A 77 22.70 37.63 26.17
CA HIS A 77 21.77 36.53 25.89
C HIS A 77 22.25 35.64 24.73
N ALA A 78 23.51 35.21 24.77
CA ALA A 78 24.13 34.46 23.67
C ALA A 78 23.45 33.11 23.38
N ARG A 79 22.93 32.44 24.41
CA ARG A 79 22.20 31.18 24.24
C ARG A 79 20.80 31.40 23.65
N THR A 80 20.05 32.39 24.13
CA THR A 80 18.79 32.84 23.51
C THR A 80 18.99 33.26 22.04
N ALA A 81 20.09 33.93 21.73
CA ALA A 81 20.45 34.30 20.36
C ALA A 81 20.62 33.05 19.48
N LYS A 82 21.32 32.00 19.98
CA LYS A 82 21.45 30.73 19.27
C LYS A 82 20.10 30.08 18.98
N GLU A 83 19.21 30.00 19.96
CA GLU A 83 17.86 29.43 19.79
C GLU A 83 17.01 30.27 18.82
N TYR A 84 17.15 31.59 18.87
CA TYR A 84 16.51 32.51 17.92
C TYR A 84 16.99 32.26 16.48
N ILE A 85 18.31 32.11 16.28
CA ILE A 85 18.92 31.79 14.98
C ILE A 85 18.39 30.45 14.45
N LEU A 86 18.39 29.40 15.29
CA LEU A 86 17.89 28.08 14.92
C LEU A 86 16.40 28.13 14.55
N TYR A 87 15.58 28.82 15.33
CA TYR A 87 14.16 29.02 15.04
C TYR A 87 13.93 29.76 13.71
N ARG A 88 14.71 30.81 13.41
CA ARG A 88 14.64 31.55 12.13
C ARG A 88 15.04 30.66 10.94
N ALA A 89 16.12 29.89 11.08
CA ALA A 89 16.58 28.96 10.07
C ALA A 89 15.48 27.94 9.75
N GLU A 90 14.85 27.36 10.78
CA GLU A 90 13.74 26.42 10.62
C GLU A 90 12.53 27.08 9.93
N ARG A 91 12.15 28.30 10.32
CA ARG A 91 11.04 29.02 9.68
C ARG A 91 11.30 29.40 8.23
N THR A 92 12.55 29.70 7.88
CA THR A 92 12.95 29.97 6.49
C THR A 92 12.91 28.69 5.66
N ARG A 93 13.48 27.59 6.19
CA ARG A 93 13.43 26.25 5.60
C ARG A 93 11.99 25.84 5.24
N VAL A 94 11.05 25.97 6.19
CA VAL A 94 9.64 25.62 5.98
C VAL A 94 8.99 26.45 4.85
N ARG A 95 9.33 27.74 4.74
CA ARG A 95 8.76 28.62 3.71
C ARG A 95 9.30 28.32 2.32
N GLU A 96 10.62 28.20 2.19
CA GLU A 96 11.26 27.87 0.92
C GLU A 96 10.79 26.50 0.41
N MET A 97 10.61 25.54 1.33
CA MET A 97 9.96 24.26 1.03
C MET A 97 8.56 24.47 0.45
N ASN A 98 7.68 25.23 1.11
CA ASN A 98 6.31 25.39 0.63
C ASN A 98 6.28 25.98 -0.77
N THR A 99 7.23 26.88 -1.08
CA THR A 99 7.41 27.39 -2.45
C THR A 99 7.94 26.31 -3.40
N ARG A 100 8.91 25.48 -2.98
CA ARG A 100 9.44 24.37 -3.79
C ARG A 100 8.37 23.31 -4.09
N LEU A 101 7.64 22.82 -3.08
CA LEU A 101 6.60 21.80 -3.26
C LEU A 101 5.49 22.31 -4.18
N MET A 102 5.05 23.56 -3.98
CA MET A 102 4.02 24.16 -4.83
C MET A 102 4.50 24.34 -6.27
N LYS A 103 5.78 24.66 -6.49
CA LYS A 103 6.37 24.66 -7.84
C LYS A 103 6.38 23.26 -8.44
N ILE A 104 6.75 22.24 -7.69
CA ILE A 104 6.71 20.84 -8.16
C ILE A 104 5.28 20.46 -8.55
N TYR A 105 4.28 20.82 -7.74
CA TYR A 105 2.88 20.56 -8.05
C TYR A 105 2.41 21.32 -9.29
N GLU A 106 2.79 22.59 -9.46
CA GLU A 106 2.52 23.38 -10.66
C GLU A 106 3.11 22.71 -11.91
N GLU A 107 4.37 22.27 -11.84
CA GLU A 107 5.04 21.58 -12.94
C GLU A 107 4.40 20.24 -13.27
N LEU A 108 4.02 19.46 -12.26
CA LEU A 108 3.31 18.19 -12.43
C LEU A 108 1.90 18.39 -13.02
N THR A 109 1.22 19.50 -12.67
CA THR A 109 -0.14 19.81 -13.15
C THR A 109 -0.12 20.27 -14.61
N PHE A 110 0.78 21.20 -14.95
CA PHE A 110 0.66 22.01 -16.16
C PHE A 110 1.70 21.71 -17.24
N LYS A 111 2.78 20.96 -16.96
CA LYS A 111 3.76 20.55 -17.98
C LYS A 111 3.47 19.14 -18.49
N GLU A 112 3.57 18.93 -19.80
CA GLU A 112 3.47 17.60 -20.43
C GLU A 112 4.66 16.70 -20.06
N SER A 113 4.47 15.38 -19.98
CA SER A 113 5.49 14.41 -19.54
C SER A 113 6.76 14.36 -20.39
N LYS A 114 6.67 14.78 -21.66
CA LYS A 114 7.80 14.82 -22.59
C LYS A 114 8.90 15.81 -22.17
N ASP A 115 8.53 16.82 -21.39
CA ASP A 115 9.39 17.92 -20.95
C ASP A 115 9.69 17.90 -19.45
N ASN A 116 9.31 16.84 -18.72
CA ASN A 116 9.49 16.77 -17.26
C ASN A 116 9.99 15.39 -16.78
N ASP A 117 11.28 15.31 -16.42
CA ASP A 117 11.90 14.09 -15.89
C ASP A 117 11.27 13.63 -14.57
N LEU A 118 10.71 14.54 -13.76
CA LEU A 118 9.97 14.19 -12.53
C LEU A 118 8.70 13.39 -12.83
N LYS A 119 8.12 13.52 -14.04
CA LYS A 119 7.02 12.67 -14.48
C LYS A 119 7.47 11.25 -14.83
N ARG A 120 8.77 11.01 -15.08
CA ARG A 120 9.32 9.73 -15.56
C ARG A 120 10.17 8.96 -14.55
N GLU A 121 10.44 9.52 -13.37
CA GLU A 121 11.31 8.93 -12.34
C GLU A 121 10.91 7.51 -11.90
N ASN A 122 9.61 7.18 -11.93
CA ASN A 122 9.12 5.84 -11.66
C ASN A 122 8.60 5.21 -12.96
N ALA A 123 9.33 4.22 -13.49
CA ALA A 123 8.98 3.53 -14.73
C ALA A 123 7.59 2.86 -14.70
N ASN A 124 7.01 2.69 -13.51
CA ASN A 124 5.76 1.99 -13.27
C ASN A 124 4.54 2.92 -13.08
N ILE A 125 4.73 4.25 -13.04
CA ILE A 125 3.65 5.23 -12.83
C ILE A 125 3.44 6.04 -14.11
N ASP A 126 2.24 5.99 -14.67
CA ASP A 126 1.87 6.87 -15.78
C ASP A 126 1.48 8.25 -15.25
N GLY A 127 2.47 9.15 -15.20
CA GLY A 127 2.34 10.51 -14.68
C GLY A 127 1.42 11.45 -15.45
N ASP A 128 0.80 10.98 -16.54
CA ASP A 128 -0.21 11.73 -17.30
C ASP A 128 -1.65 11.27 -17.00
N THR A 129 -1.81 10.16 -16.28
CA THR A 129 -3.13 9.74 -15.80
C THR A 129 -3.52 10.52 -14.54
N ALA A 130 -4.82 10.80 -14.36
CA ALA A 130 -5.30 11.53 -13.19
C ALA A 130 -4.83 10.90 -11.86
N MET A 131 -4.87 9.57 -11.76
CA MET A 131 -4.39 8.85 -10.58
C MET A 131 -2.86 8.84 -10.46
N GLY A 132 -2.13 8.76 -11.57
CA GLY A 132 -0.67 8.85 -11.56
C GLY A 132 -0.17 10.22 -11.09
N THR A 133 -0.83 11.30 -11.52
CA THR A 133 -0.54 12.67 -11.04
C THR A 133 -0.83 12.81 -9.55
N MET A 134 -1.98 12.32 -9.08
CA MET A 134 -2.32 12.33 -7.65
C MET A 134 -1.31 11.54 -6.81
N LEU A 135 -0.86 10.38 -7.30
CA LEU A 135 0.17 9.60 -6.63
C LEU A 135 1.51 10.33 -6.58
N LYS A 136 1.89 11.06 -7.65
CA LYS A 136 3.10 11.90 -7.64
C LYS A 136 3.01 13.06 -6.66
N TYR A 137 1.86 13.71 -6.52
CA TYR A 137 1.68 14.70 -5.46
C TYR A 137 1.91 14.09 -4.08
N GLY A 138 1.28 12.94 -3.81
CA GLY A 138 1.49 12.20 -2.58
C GLY A 138 2.96 11.86 -2.34
N SER A 139 3.64 11.34 -3.37
CA SER A 139 5.05 10.93 -3.32
C SER A 139 5.98 12.10 -3.01
N GLU A 140 5.89 13.20 -3.75
CA GLU A 140 6.75 14.37 -3.56
C GLU A 140 6.49 15.04 -2.19
N GLY A 141 5.23 15.12 -1.77
CA GLY A 141 4.87 15.60 -0.44
C GLY A 141 5.42 14.70 0.67
N ALA A 142 5.33 13.38 0.51
CA ALA A 142 5.80 12.41 1.50
C ALA A 142 7.33 12.37 1.63
N LYS A 143 8.07 12.36 0.51
CA LYS A 143 9.55 12.46 0.52
C LYS A 143 9.99 13.69 1.30
N GLN A 144 9.39 14.83 0.98
CA GLN A 144 9.76 16.10 1.59
C GLN A 144 9.41 16.15 3.08
N PHE A 145 8.26 15.61 3.46
CA PHE A 145 7.88 15.47 4.87
C PHE A 145 8.88 14.58 5.64
N CYS A 146 9.26 13.44 5.06
CA CYS A 146 10.21 12.52 5.68
C CYS A 146 11.58 13.16 5.89
N GLU A 147 12.15 13.83 4.89
CA GLU A 147 13.43 14.53 4.99
C GLU A 147 13.46 15.63 6.06
N MET A 148 12.31 16.27 6.30
CA MET A 148 12.23 17.41 7.21
C MET A 148 11.93 17.04 8.65
N TYR A 149 11.02 16.08 8.84
CA TYR A 149 10.42 15.85 10.16
C TYR A 149 10.65 14.44 10.70
N ILE A 150 11.01 13.48 9.85
CA ILE A 150 11.16 12.08 10.24
C ILE A 150 12.63 11.68 10.31
N LEU A 151 13.41 12.01 9.27
CA LEU A 151 14.82 11.69 9.20
C LEU A 151 15.64 12.60 10.09
N LYS A 152 16.70 12.04 10.68
CA LYS A 152 17.74 12.85 11.31
C LYS A 152 18.43 13.73 10.26
N PRO A 153 18.83 14.98 10.60
CA PRO A 153 19.45 15.88 9.64
C PRO A 153 20.66 15.29 8.92
N GLU A 154 21.50 14.52 9.62
CA GLU A 154 22.65 13.84 9.03
C GLU A 154 22.27 12.78 7.98
N HIS A 155 21.18 12.03 8.19
CA HIS A 155 20.72 11.01 7.26
C HIS A 155 20.03 11.63 6.04
N ALA A 156 19.20 12.66 6.25
CA ALA A 156 18.56 13.40 5.16
C ALA A 156 19.61 14.05 4.25
N LYS A 157 20.67 14.62 4.85
CA LYS A 157 21.80 15.16 4.11
C LYS A 157 22.54 14.09 3.32
N ALA A 158 22.92 12.98 3.96
CA ALA A 158 23.61 11.87 3.28
C ALA A 158 22.78 11.30 2.12
N HIS A 159 21.45 11.23 2.25
CA HIS A 159 20.58 10.81 1.16
C HIS A 159 20.58 11.80 -0.01
N LYS A 160 20.48 13.09 0.29
CA LYS A 160 20.46 14.17 -0.70
C LYS A 160 21.79 14.35 -1.42
N ASP A 161 22.90 14.18 -0.72
CA ASP A 161 24.24 14.29 -1.25
C ASP A 161 24.68 13.02 -2.02
N GLY A 162 23.89 11.94 -1.93
CA GLY A 162 24.12 10.67 -2.64
C GLY A 162 25.06 9.70 -1.92
N ASP A 163 25.46 10.01 -0.68
CA ASP A 163 26.28 9.13 0.15
C ASP A 163 25.53 7.84 0.53
N ILE A 164 24.20 7.93 0.70
CA ILE A 164 23.31 6.80 0.90
C ILE A 164 22.05 6.92 0.03
N HIS A 165 21.38 5.81 -0.23
CA HIS A 165 20.07 5.81 -0.88
C HIS A 165 19.03 5.16 0.03
N ILE A 166 18.06 5.96 0.48
CA ILE A 166 16.90 5.47 1.23
C ILE A 166 15.84 5.08 0.20
N HIS A 167 15.67 3.78 0.01
CA HIS A 167 14.69 3.23 -0.92
C HIS A 167 13.26 3.62 -0.51
N ASP A 168 12.44 3.97 -1.50
CA ASP A 168 10.99 4.22 -1.35
C ASP A 168 10.66 5.20 -0.20
N LEU A 169 11.44 6.30 -0.12
CA LEU A 169 11.32 7.30 0.94
C LEU A 169 9.91 7.92 1.06
N ASP A 170 9.16 7.96 -0.04
CA ASP A 170 7.74 8.37 -0.07
C ASP A 170 6.80 7.43 0.70
N PHE A 171 7.21 6.19 0.96
CA PHE A 171 6.42 5.20 1.71
C PHE A 171 6.97 4.90 3.10
N LEU A 172 8.09 5.51 3.50
CA LEU A 172 8.86 5.20 4.72
C LEU A 172 7.99 5.11 5.99
N THR A 173 7.02 6.02 6.15
CA THR A 173 6.14 6.06 7.33
C THR A 173 4.76 5.48 7.10
N LEU A 174 4.48 4.99 5.89
CA LEU A 174 3.13 4.61 5.47
C LEU A 174 2.93 3.09 5.46
N THR A 175 3.92 2.34 4.97
CA THR A 175 3.74 0.90 4.79
C THR A 175 5.06 0.13 4.79
N THR A 176 4.94 -1.18 4.65
CA THR A 176 6.04 -2.14 4.50
C THR A 176 6.35 -2.39 3.02
N THR A 177 7.50 -3.00 2.76
CA THR A 177 8.03 -3.15 1.41
C THR A 177 7.39 -4.31 0.65
N CYS A 178 7.82 -5.54 0.92
CA CYS A 178 7.45 -6.73 0.15
C CYS A 178 6.74 -7.76 1.03
N CYS A 179 5.97 -8.66 0.41
CA CYS A 179 5.29 -9.75 1.11
C CYS A 179 5.31 -11.06 0.32
N GLN A 180 5.55 -12.17 1.02
CA GLN A 180 5.30 -13.51 0.53
C GLN A 180 3.98 -14.01 1.14
N ILE A 181 2.99 -14.27 0.28
CA ILE A 181 1.64 -14.60 0.70
C ILE A 181 1.51 -16.12 0.80
N ASP A 182 1.28 -16.61 2.02
CA ASP A 182 0.90 -17.99 2.26
C ASP A 182 -0.60 -18.17 2.00
N VAL A 183 -0.94 -18.61 0.78
CA VAL A 183 -2.33 -18.81 0.36
C VAL A 183 -3.02 -19.97 1.05
N LEU A 184 -2.27 -20.97 1.55
CA LEU A 184 -2.87 -22.08 2.29
C LEU A 184 -3.44 -21.58 3.61
N LYS A 185 -2.63 -20.79 4.33
CA LYS A 185 -3.07 -20.15 5.56
C LYS A 185 -4.17 -19.13 5.31
N LEU A 186 -4.05 -18.33 4.24
CA LEU A 186 -5.01 -17.28 3.93
C LEU A 186 -6.41 -17.83 3.57
N PHE A 187 -6.45 -18.93 2.83
CA PHE A 187 -7.72 -19.49 2.34
C PHE A 187 -8.41 -20.39 3.35
N LYS A 188 -7.65 -21.03 4.24
CA LYS A 188 -8.19 -21.90 5.27
C LYS A 188 -9.17 -21.12 6.16
N ASP A 189 -10.38 -21.65 6.32
CA ASP A 189 -11.48 -21.05 7.09
C ASP A 189 -11.95 -19.67 6.55
N GLY A 190 -11.43 -19.22 5.41
CA GLY A 190 -11.74 -17.92 4.83
C GLY A 190 -10.98 -16.73 5.44
N PHE A 191 -11.18 -15.54 4.87
CA PHE A 191 -10.54 -14.30 5.34
C PHE A 191 -11.42 -13.06 5.11
N SER A 192 -11.13 -11.98 5.84
CA SER A 192 -11.84 -10.70 5.70
C SER A 192 -11.02 -9.71 4.88
N THR A 193 -11.66 -8.98 3.98
CA THR A 193 -11.05 -7.88 3.20
C THR A 193 -11.40 -6.50 3.77
N GLY A 194 -11.92 -6.44 5.00
CA GLY A 194 -12.38 -5.22 5.65
C GLY A 194 -13.82 -4.82 5.31
N HIS A 195 -14.30 -5.12 4.10
CA HIS A 195 -15.69 -4.85 3.66
C HIS A 195 -16.57 -6.10 3.53
N GLY A 196 -16.04 -7.28 3.90
CA GLY A 196 -16.77 -8.54 3.86
C GLY A 196 -15.88 -9.72 4.25
N HIS A 197 -16.51 -10.85 4.58
CA HIS A 197 -15.83 -12.11 4.90
C HIS A 197 -15.99 -13.09 3.74
N LEU A 198 -14.86 -13.51 3.17
CA LEU A 198 -14.77 -14.50 2.11
C LEU A 198 -14.63 -15.88 2.75
N ARG A 199 -15.47 -16.82 2.31
CA ARG A 199 -15.38 -18.22 2.75
C ARG A 199 -14.20 -18.92 2.06
N GLU A 200 -13.77 -20.03 2.65
CA GLU A 200 -12.79 -20.90 2.01
C GLU A 200 -13.25 -21.31 0.60
N PRO A 201 -12.41 -21.13 -0.44
CA PRO A 201 -12.75 -21.51 -1.81
C PRO A 201 -12.94 -23.03 -1.95
N ASN A 202 -13.82 -23.43 -2.87
CA ASN A 202 -14.22 -24.82 -3.06
C ASN A 202 -13.94 -25.39 -4.46
N ASP A 203 -13.29 -24.61 -5.32
CA ASP A 203 -12.92 -24.99 -6.69
C ASP A 203 -11.73 -24.16 -7.19
N ILE A 204 -11.05 -24.63 -8.23
CA ILE A 204 -9.80 -24.03 -8.73
C ILE A 204 -9.99 -22.60 -9.28
N HIS A 205 -11.15 -22.28 -9.84
CA HIS A 205 -11.45 -20.91 -10.31
C HIS A 205 -11.55 -19.96 -9.13
N SER A 206 -12.26 -20.36 -8.07
CA SER A 206 -12.35 -19.59 -6.83
C SER A 206 -10.97 -19.42 -6.16
N TYR A 207 -10.15 -20.46 -6.10
CA TYR A 207 -8.76 -20.36 -5.58
C TYR A 207 -7.93 -19.35 -6.40
N SER A 208 -7.95 -19.46 -7.72
CA SER A 208 -7.24 -18.56 -8.64
C SER A 208 -7.70 -17.10 -8.49
N ALA A 209 -9.01 -16.87 -8.48
CA ALA A 209 -9.58 -15.53 -8.33
C ALA A 209 -9.23 -14.89 -6.98
N LEU A 210 -9.31 -15.65 -5.89
CA LEU A 210 -8.93 -15.16 -4.56
C LEU A 210 -7.43 -14.90 -4.45
N ALA A 211 -6.58 -15.68 -5.12
CA ALA A 211 -5.14 -15.42 -5.17
C ALA A 211 -4.83 -14.10 -5.91
N CYS A 212 -5.51 -13.85 -7.03
CA CYS A 212 -5.46 -12.56 -7.74
C CYS A 212 -5.87 -11.40 -6.82
N ILE A 213 -6.98 -11.54 -6.09
CA ILE A 213 -7.46 -10.52 -5.16
C ILE A 213 -6.45 -10.29 -4.03
N ALA A 214 -5.88 -11.35 -3.46
CA ALA A 214 -4.89 -11.24 -2.39
C ALA A 214 -3.63 -10.48 -2.83
N ILE A 215 -3.11 -10.80 -4.01
CA ILE A 215 -1.97 -10.07 -4.59
C ILE A 215 -2.36 -8.61 -4.85
N GLN A 216 -3.50 -8.36 -5.48
CA GLN A 216 -3.95 -7.01 -5.83
C GLN A 216 -4.20 -6.13 -4.60
N SER A 217 -4.79 -6.70 -3.54
CA SER A 217 -5.04 -6.00 -2.29
C SER A 217 -3.72 -5.59 -1.64
N ASN A 218 -2.76 -6.52 -1.52
CA ASN A 218 -1.45 -6.20 -0.96
C ASN A 218 -0.70 -5.18 -1.81
N GLN A 219 -0.82 -5.24 -3.14
CA GLN A 219 -0.19 -4.27 -4.03
C GLN A 219 -0.75 -2.84 -3.89
N ASN A 220 -1.98 -2.69 -3.37
CA ASN A 220 -2.57 -1.37 -3.12
C ASN A 220 -2.13 -0.77 -1.78
N ASP A 221 -1.64 -1.59 -0.86
CA ASP A 221 -1.28 -1.19 0.51
C ASP A 221 0.22 -1.28 0.79
N GLN A 222 1.03 -1.91 -0.08
CA GLN A 222 2.49 -1.98 0.00
C GLN A 222 3.14 -1.44 -1.28
N HIS A 223 4.38 -0.95 -1.18
CA HIS A 223 5.07 -0.33 -2.33
C HIS A 223 5.92 -1.31 -3.14
N GLY A 224 6.46 -2.35 -2.48
CA GLY A 224 7.38 -3.32 -3.05
C GLY A 224 6.70 -4.46 -3.82
N GLY A 225 7.38 -5.61 -3.91
CA GLY A 225 6.93 -6.79 -4.64
C GLY A 225 6.17 -7.81 -3.77
N GLN A 226 5.28 -8.56 -4.40
CA GLN A 226 4.34 -9.48 -3.76
C GLN A 226 4.40 -10.78 -4.53
N SER A 227 4.50 -11.88 -3.80
CA SER A 227 4.68 -13.20 -4.41
C SER A 227 3.92 -14.27 -3.63
N ILE A 228 3.58 -15.35 -4.32
CA ILE A 228 3.11 -16.59 -3.73
C ILE A 228 4.19 -17.63 -4.07
N PRO A 229 5.15 -17.89 -3.16
CA PRO A 229 6.33 -18.71 -3.48
C PRO A 229 5.99 -20.16 -3.86
N ASN A 230 4.97 -20.73 -3.22
CA ASN A 230 4.52 -22.10 -3.39
C ASN A 230 3.15 -22.15 -4.12
N PHE A 231 3.04 -21.40 -5.22
CA PHE A 231 1.76 -21.18 -5.90
C PHE A 231 1.07 -22.48 -6.33
N ASP A 232 1.80 -23.38 -6.98
CA ASP A 232 1.34 -24.70 -7.40
C ASP A 232 0.80 -25.54 -6.22
N TYR A 233 1.57 -25.60 -5.13
CA TYR A 233 1.18 -26.31 -3.91
C TYR A 233 -0.03 -25.65 -3.23
N GLY A 234 -0.10 -24.31 -3.25
CA GLY A 234 -1.20 -23.52 -2.71
C GLY A 234 -2.50 -23.69 -3.50
N MET A 235 -2.41 -23.93 -4.81
CA MET A 235 -3.57 -24.16 -5.69
C MET A 235 -4.03 -25.62 -5.71
N ALA A 236 -3.15 -26.58 -5.37
CA ALA A 236 -3.45 -28.02 -5.41
C ALA A 236 -4.74 -28.42 -4.66
N PRO A 237 -5.08 -27.87 -3.47
CA PRO A 237 -6.36 -28.14 -2.81
C PRO A 237 -7.57 -27.73 -3.66
N GLY A 238 -7.48 -26.63 -4.41
CA GLY A 238 -8.53 -26.18 -5.33
C GLY A 238 -8.75 -27.15 -6.48
N VAL A 239 -7.66 -27.73 -7.03
CA VAL A 239 -7.71 -28.77 -8.06
C VAL A 239 -8.35 -30.05 -7.48
N ALA A 240 -7.93 -30.49 -6.30
CA ALA A 240 -8.46 -31.67 -5.64
C ALA A 240 -9.97 -31.56 -5.34
N LYS A 241 -10.41 -30.41 -4.81
CA LYS A 241 -11.85 -30.14 -4.57
C LYS A 241 -12.65 -30.10 -5.88
N THR A 242 -12.07 -29.54 -6.93
CA THR A 242 -12.68 -29.53 -8.28
C THR A 242 -12.88 -30.93 -8.80
N TYR A 243 -11.85 -31.78 -8.74
CA TYR A 243 -11.93 -33.18 -9.15
C TYR A 243 -12.99 -33.94 -8.36
N SER A 244 -12.97 -33.85 -7.03
CA SER A 244 -13.93 -34.56 -6.17
C SER A 244 -15.38 -34.18 -6.50
N ARG A 245 -15.63 -32.89 -6.76
CA ARG A 245 -16.96 -32.40 -7.17
C ARG A 245 -17.36 -32.93 -8.54
N LEU A 246 -16.47 -32.85 -9.54
CA LEU A 246 -16.76 -33.30 -10.91
C LEU A 246 -16.94 -34.82 -10.98
N TYR A 247 -16.15 -35.58 -10.24
CA TYR A 247 -16.29 -37.02 -10.09
C TYR A 247 -17.70 -37.39 -9.62
N LYS A 248 -18.16 -36.79 -8.52
CA LYS A 248 -19.52 -37.04 -8.00
C LYS A 248 -20.61 -36.65 -9.00
N GLN A 249 -20.43 -35.53 -9.69
CA GLN A 249 -21.39 -35.09 -10.72
C GLN A 249 -21.46 -36.06 -11.90
N ASN A 250 -20.31 -36.54 -12.39
CA ASN A 250 -20.26 -37.44 -13.54
C ASN A 250 -20.72 -38.85 -13.15
N LEU A 251 -20.44 -39.30 -11.94
CA LEU A 251 -20.99 -40.55 -11.39
C LEU A 251 -22.52 -40.48 -11.31
N ALA A 252 -23.07 -39.38 -10.78
CA ALA A 252 -24.52 -39.20 -10.70
C ALA A 252 -25.18 -39.22 -12.08
N LYS A 253 -24.62 -38.50 -13.06
CA LYS A 253 -25.11 -38.51 -14.47
C LYS A 253 -25.08 -39.91 -15.07
N ALA A 254 -24.00 -40.66 -14.86
CA ALA A 254 -23.86 -42.01 -15.41
C ALA A 254 -24.85 -42.99 -14.76
N LEU A 255 -25.03 -42.92 -13.44
CA LEU A 255 -26.00 -43.76 -12.73
C LEU A 255 -27.44 -43.42 -13.15
N GLU A 256 -27.79 -42.13 -13.27
CA GLU A 256 -29.10 -41.71 -13.77
C GLU A 256 -29.38 -42.30 -15.16
N LEU A 257 -28.40 -42.20 -16.07
CA LEU A 257 -28.52 -42.69 -17.44
C LEU A 257 -28.60 -44.23 -17.53
N LEU A 258 -27.73 -44.94 -16.79
CA LEU A 258 -27.58 -46.39 -16.91
C LEU A 258 -28.58 -47.17 -16.07
N SER A 259 -29.00 -46.63 -14.91
CA SER A 259 -29.91 -47.31 -13.99
C SER A 259 -31.33 -46.73 -13.99
N GLY A 260 -31.56 -45.58 -14.66
CA GLY A 260 -32.84 -44.87 -14.65
C GLY A 260 -33.19 -44.22 -13.29
N ASN A 261 -32.24 -44.17 -12.35
CA ASN A 261 -32.47 -43.60 -11.02
C ASN A 261 -32.39 -42.07 -11.07
N LYS A 262 -33.54 -41.40 -11.01
CA LYS A 262 -33.62 -39.93 -11.04
C LYS A 262 -33.04 -39.25 -9.80
N ASP A 263 -32.86 -39.98 -8.70
CA ASP A 263 -32.28 -39.47 -7.46
C ASP A 263 -30.78 -39.83 -7.33
N ALA A 264 -30.12 -40.19 -8.43
CA ALA A 264 -28.71 -40.59 -8.44
C ALA A 264 -27.76 -39.57 -7.79
N SER A 265 -28.04 -38.27 -7.92
CA SER A 265 -27.25 -37.22 -7.26
C SER A 265 -27.33 -37.30 -5.73
N ALA A 266 -28.52 -37.52 -5.18
CA ALA A 266 -28.69 -37.67 -3.73
C ALA A 266 -28.03 -38.96 -3.24
N LEU A 267 -28.17 -40.05 -3.99
CA LEU A 267 -27.51 -41.34 -3.70
C LEU A 267 -25.99 -41.19 -3.65
N VAL A 268 -25.37 -40.59 -4.67
CA VAL A 268 -23.92 -40.38 -4.73
C VAL A 268 -23.43 -39.52 -3.56
N ASN A 269 -24.16 -38.47 -3.20
CA ASN A 269 -23.80 -37.64 -2.04
C ASN A 269 -23.90 -38.41 -0.73
N THR A 270 -24.96 -39.20 -0.51
CA THR A 270 -25.09 -40.05 0.68
C THR A 270 -23.95 -41.05 0.79
N VAL A 271 -23.63 -41.75 -0.30
CA VAL A 271 -22.54 -42.74 -0.34
C VAL A 271 -21.18 -42.06 -0.09
N SER A 272 -20.92 -40.94 -0.76
CA SER A 272 -19.64 -40.22 -0.59
C SER A 272 -19.48 -39.66 0.83
N ASN A 273 -20.54 -39.12 1.44
CA ASN A 273 -20.51 -38.64 2.82
C ASN A 273 -20.26 -39.78 3.80
N ARG A 274 -20.90 -40.95 3.61
CA ARG A 274 -20.67 -42.15 4.42
C ARG A 274 -19.20 -42.57 4.39
N ILE A 275 -18.61 -42.66 3.20
CA ILE A 275 -17.18 -43.01 3.03
C ILE A 275 -16.26 -41.98 3.69
N ALA A 276 -16.57 -40.69 3.56
CA ALA A 276 -15.80 -39.63 4.19
C ALA A 276 -15.89 -39.64 5.74
N GLU A 277 -17.05 -40.00 6.29
CA GLU A 277 -17.27 -40.10 7.72
C GLU A 277 -16.59 -41.32 8.34
N GLU A 278 -16.78 -42.50 7.74
CA GLU A 278 -16.31 -43.80 8.25
C GLU A 278 -14.82 -44.05 7.94
N ASP A 279 -14.39 -43.87 6.69
CA ASP A 279 -13.08 -44.31 6.22
C ASP A 279 -12.08 -43.15 5.97
N LYS A 280 -12.55 -41.89 5.99
CA LYS A 280 -11.72 -40.69 5.71
C LYS A 280 -10.98 -40.74 4.35
N VAL A 281 -11.57 -41.43 3.38
CA VAL A 281 -11.07 -41.50 2.00
C VAL A 281 -11.98 -40.74 1.04
N TYR A 282 -11.40 -40.24 -0.03
CA TYR A 282 -12.04 -39.32 -0.98
C TYR A 282 -11.66 -39.70 -2.41
N PRO A 283 -12.47 -39.30 -3.41
CA PRO A 283 -12.04 -39.42 -4.80
C PRO A 283 -10.87 -38.45 -5.07
N THR A 284 -9.80 -38.98 -5.64
CA THR A 284 -8.54 -38.27 -5.92
C THR A 284 -8.13 -38.43 -7.38
N LEU A 285 -7.32 -37.49 -7.90
CA LEU A 285 -6.85 -37.54 -9.29
C LEU A 285 -6.07 -38.81 -9.59
N VAL A 286 -5.18 -39.21 -8.68
CA VAL A 286 -4.62 -40.58 -8.70
C VAL A 286 -5.70 -41.50 -8.15
N PRO A 287 -6.19 -42.49 -8.92
CA PRO A 287 -7.26 -43.35 -8.47
C PRO A 287 -6.95 -44.00 -7.12
N ASN A 288 -7.85 -43.80 -6.16
CA ASN A 288 -7.77 -44.44 -4.86
C ASN A 288 -8.59 -45.73 -4.91
N GLU A 289 -7.89 -46.87 -5.06
CA GLU A 289 -8.51 -48.20 -5.17
C GLU A 289 -9.47 -48.47 -4.01
N ARG A 290 -9.07 -48.09 -2.78
CA ARG A 290 -9.89 -48.25 -1.59
C ARG A 290 -11.20 -47.46 -1.66
N TYR A 291 -11.15 -46.22 -2.15
CA TYR A 291 -12.36 -45.42 -2.35
C TYR A 291 -13.30 -46.07 -3.38
N VAL A 292 -12.76 -46.52 -4.52
CA VAL A 292 -13.53 -47.13 -5.61
C VAL A 292 -14.22 -48.43 -5.15
N GLU A 293 -13.53 -49.25 -4.35
CA GLU A 293 -14.09 -50.48 -3.78
C GLU A 293 -15.24 -50.20 -2.81
N LEU A 294 -15.05 -49.26 -1.88
CA LEU A 294 -16.08 -48.87 -0.91
C LEU A 294 -17.30 -48.25 -1.60
N GLU A 295 -17.06 -47.36 -2.56
CA GLU A 295 -18.12 -46.76 -3.36
C GLU A 295 -18.91 -47.81 -4.13
N ARG A 296 -18.24 -48.77 -4.75
CA ARG A 296 -18.92 -49.88 -5.44
C ARG A 296 -19.77 -50.68 -4.48
N LYS A 297 -19.22 -51.06 -3.32
CA LYS A 297 -19.93 -51.82 -2.28
C LYS A 297 -21.22 -51.11 -1.87
N TYR A 298 -21.13 -49.81 -1.54
CA TYR A 298 -22.28 -49.04 -1.07
C TYR A 298 -23.28 -48.71 -2.18
N LEU A 299 -22.83 -48.45 -3.41
CA LEU A 299 -23.73 -48.28 -4.55
C LEU A 299 -24.50 -49.56 -4.88
N MET A 300 -23.87 -50.73 -4.72
CA MET A 300 -24.51 -52.02 -4.97
C MET A 300 -25.65 -52.35 -3.98
N GLU A 301 -25.71 -51.69 -2.82
CA GLU A 301 -26.86 -51.79 -1.90
C GLU A 301 -28.14 -51.20 -2.51
N PHE A 302 -28.02 -50.23 -3.42
CA PHE A 302 -29.14 -49.53 -4.07
C PHE A 302 -29.32 -49.91 -5.54
N ILE A 303 -28.22 -50.22 -6.23
CA ILE A 303 -28.21 -50.60 -7.64
C ILE A 303 -27.53 -51.97 -7.73
N PRO A 304 -28.28 -53.08 -7.64
CA PRO A 304 -27.75 -54.43 -7.60
C PRO A 304 -27.32 -54.92 -9.01
N ASN A 305 -26.54 -54.10 -9.71
CA ASN A 305 -25.97 -54.40 -11.01
C ASN A 305 -24.52 -53.90 -11.07
N ALA A 306 -23.59 -54.84 -10.92
CA ALA A 306 -22.16 -54.55 -10.87
C ALA A 306 -21.61 -53.94 -12.18
N ASP A 307 -22.18 -54.31 -13.34
CA ASP A 307 -21.76 -53.79 -14.64
C ASP A 307 -22.14 -52.31 -14.79
N ILE A 308 -23.36 -51.93 -14.34
CA ILE A 308 -23.79 -50.52 -14.32
C ILE A 308 -22.87 -49.69 -13.41
N VAL A 309 -22.62 -50.17 -12.18
CA VAL A 309 -21.77 -49.44 -11.22
C VAL A 309 -20.35 -49.31 -11.77
N TYR A 310 -19.78 -50.38 -12.31
CA TYR A 310 -18.44 -50.36 -12.91
C TYR A 310 -18.33 -49.36 -14.08
N LYS A 311 -19.30 -49.38 -15.01
CA LYS A 311 -19.36 -48.43 -16.13
C LYS A 311 -19.51 -46.99 -15.65
N ALA A 312 -20.33 -46.77 -14.62
CA ALA A 312 -20.53 -45.44 -14.05
C ALA A 312 -19.27 -44.89 -13.35
N GLN A 313 -18.55 -45.73 -12.58
CA GLN A 313 -17.28 -45.36 -11.96
C GLN A 313 -16.22 -45.04 -13.02
N THR A 314 -16.11 -45.88 -14.06
CA THR A 314 -15.16 -45.66 -15.16
C THR A 314 -15.45 -44.33 -15.88
N PHE A 315 -16.71 -44.10 -16.23
CA PHE A 315 -17.16 -42.84 -16.83
C PHE A 315 -16.84 -41.63 -15.94
N ALA A 316 -17.04 -41.75 -14.62
CA ALA A 316 -16.79 -40.68 -13.67
C ALA A 316 -15.30 -40.30 -13.61
N VAL A 317 -14.40 -41.29 -13.55
CA VAL A 317 -12.94 -41.06 -13.53
C VAL A 317 -12.50 -40.33 -14.82
N GLU A 318 -12.82 -40.89 -15.98
CA GLU A 318 -12.36 -40.37 -17.28
C GLU A 318 -12.82 -38.92 -17.50
N ASN A 319 -14.10 -38.63 -17.26
CA ASN A 319 -14.65 -37.30 -17.47
C ASN A 319 -14.19 -36.32 -16.40
N ALA A 320 -14.11 -36.72 -15.12
CA ALA A 320 -13.66 -35.83 -14.06
C ALA A 320 -12.20 -35.42 -14.23
N GLN A 321 -11.33 -36.32 -14.70
CA GLN A 321 -9.94 -35.98 -14.99
C GLN A 321 -9.85 -34.96 -16.12
N ALA A 322 -10.45 -35.26 -17.28
CA ALA A 322 -10.43 -34.36 -18.43
C ALA A 322 -11.07 -32.99 -18.15
N GLU A 323 -12.18 -32.97 -17.40
CA GLU A 323 -12.82 -31.71 -16.99
C GLU A 323 -12.00 -30.93 -15.98
N THR A 324 -11.36 -31.60 -15.01
CA THR A 324 -10.48 -30.94 -14.02
C THR A 324 -9.29 -30.29 -14.70
N ASP A 325 -8.66 -30.97 -15.66
CA ASP A 325 -7.54 -30.43 -16.43
C ASP A 325 -7.96 -29.18 -17.20
N ARG A 326 -9.10 -29.22 -17.92
CA ARG A 326 -9.64 -28.05 -18.61
C ARG A 326 -9.95 -26.89 -17.67
N ASN A 327 -10.58 -27.16 -16.52
CA ASN A 327 -10.92 -26.12 -15.54
C ASN A 327 -9.66 -25.49 -14.94
N THR A 328 -8.66 -26.31 -14.63
CA THR A 328 -7.38 -25.84 -14.08
C THR A 328 -6.66 -24.97 -15.10
N TYR A 329 -6.57 -25.41 -16.35
CA TYR A 329 -5.97 -24.64 -17.44
C TYR A 329 -6.65 -23.27 -17.60
N GLN A 330 -7.98 -23.25 -17.72
CA GLN A 330 -8.74 -22.00 -17.85
C GLN A 330 -8.59 -21.08 -16.63
N ALA A 331 -8.57 -21.64 -15.42
CA ALA A 331 -8.37 -20.87 -14.20
C ALA A 331 -6.98 -20.21 -14.16
N MET A 332 -5.94 -20.88 -14.69
CA MET A 332 -4.58 -20.33 -14.76
C MET A 332 -4.43 -19.31 -15.90
N GLU A 333 -5.06 -19.52 -17.05
CA GLU A 333 -5.13 -18.47 -18.09
C GLU A 333 -5.82 -17.22 -17.57
N ALA A 334 -6.96 -17.38 -16.90
CA ALA A 334 -7.66 -16.27 -16.26
C ALA A 334 -6.81 -15.59 -15.18
N PHE A 335 -6.04 -16.37 -14.40
CA PHE A 335 -5.09 -15.83 -13.43
C PHE A 335 -4.08 -14.92 -14.10
N ILE A 336 -3.38 -15.41 -15.13
CA ILE A 336 -2.36 -14.66 -15.87
C ILE A 336 -2.97 -13.41 -16.51
N HIS A 337 -4.16 -13.53 -17.13
CA HIS A 337 -4.86 -12.39 -17.70
C HIS A 337 -5.22 -11.34 -16.65
N ASN A 338 -5.78 -11.74 -15.51
CA ASN A 338 -6.13 -10.82 -14.42
C ASN A 338 -4.88 -10.12 -13.89
N LEU A 339 -3.80 -10.86 -13.67
CA LEU A 339 -2.53 -10.29 -13.25
C LEU A 339 -2.01 -9.24 -14.27
N ASN A 340 -2.17 -9.50 -15.56
CA ASN A 340 -1.77 -8.60 -16.65
C ASN A 340 -2.85 -7.62 -17.12
N THR A 341 -3.96 -7.45 -16.41
CA THR A 341 -5.01 -6.48 -16.80
C THR A 341 -5.53 -5.64 -15.64
N MET A 342 -5.44 -6.16 -14.41
CA MET A 342 -5.76 -5.38 -13.22
C MET A 342 -4.68 -4.32 -13.01
N HIS A 343 -5.10 -3.05 -12.90
CA HIS A 343 -4.21 -1.95 -12.60
C HIS A 343 -4.17 -1.69 -11.09
N SER A 344 -2.97 -1.56 -10.52
CA SER A 344 -2.83 -0.91 -9.21
C SER A 344 -3.26 0.56 -9.26
N ARG A 345 -3.45 1.19 -8.08
CA ARG A 345 -3.75 2.62 -7.92
C ARG A 345 -2.84 3.57 -8.72
N ALA A 346 -1.64 3.12 -9.10
CA ALA A 346 -0.65 3.88 -9.87
C ALA A 346 -0.89 3.94 -11.40
N GLY A 347 -1.96 3.34 -11.93
CA GLY A 347 -2.39 3.52 -13.31
C GLY A 347 -1.66 2.71 -14.39
N ARG A 348 -0.60 1.94 -14.09
CA ARG A 348 0.08 1.08 -15.08
C ARG A 348 0.80 -0.15 -14.52
N ARG A 349 0.34 -0.68 -13.39
CA ARG A 349 1.01 -1.82 -12.76
C ARG A 349 0.30 -3.10 -13.16
N TYR A 350 0.93 -3.88 -14.06
CA TYR A 350 0.59 -5.27 -14.27
C TYR A 350 1.33 -6.12 -13.24
N LEU A 351 0.63 -7.06 -12.64
CA LEU A 351 1.22 -8.15 -11.88
C LEU A 351 1.87 -9.04 -12.95
N SER A 352 3.18 -8.96 -13.14
CA SER A 352 3.86 -9.83 -14.09
C SER A 352 3.97 -11.23 -13.47
N ALA A 353 3.34 -12.21 -14.10
CA ALA A 353 3.69 -13.61 -13.93
C ALA A 353 4.72 -13.95 -15.02
N PRO A 354 5.93 -14.46 -14.67
CA PRO A 354 6.87 -14.97 -15.66
C PRO A 354 6.32 -16.21 -16.40
#